data_AF-A0A2G4GXR4-F1
#
_entry.id   AF-A0A2G4GXR4-F1
#
_cell.length_a   1.000
_cell.length_b   1.000
_cell.length_c   1.000
_cell.angle_alpha   90.00
_cell.angle_beta   90.00
_cell.angle_gamma   90.00
#
_symmetry.space_group_name_H-M   'P 1'
#
loop_
_entity.id
_entity.type
_entity.pdbx_description
1 polymer ?
#
loop_
_entity_poly.entity_id
_entity_poly.type
_entity_poly.pdbx_seq_one_letter_code
_entity_poly.pdbx_strand_id
1 'polypeptide(L)'
;MRLARATTLATVATIAMAYLPGAIARADDAKAVDALNAPAKVIQEKSKCWKGVLDAYVAMSAPPMKVGPTFNVLAVWPGMADWSKAKEWAAANGPMAKALLDAQPAVAFCLPYGRTSVPPVYVEKGAFIGIGDGLAVYESDVAYLKPLAVINTFVAVEMYRLGEEKKYQEAFDLGIAALKFLRKVADQHLLAEKVFAMEAMCDVASVQRDVLQTFLADVPAAVVKKFALSGYAFIHPTDGERLRRIEMPEGDRVLAEALIMQLFDAQGQPDTVRFAATMGNLQASKEPLARFGAGKRWAEIADIHGSLDSTRARLTSIYDDWWRRWRVRYYDGLLDNPTVISRTNKMRYAMVLAMANDIQRLFALRQRLNAEFNGTVLAFGVVASYRDSGTWPGGIDRTYTQFTMKRFDFDPWDPAAGRWQYENLSAPRAIESDYGRLEISGGVLYARGADKEDGGAQKSTNDGLTGDFVAWPALRALSRSTGSK
;
A
#
# COMPACT_ATOMS: atom_id res chain seq x y z
N MET A 1 -73.17 -18.76 31.38
CA MET A 1 -73.06 -17.61 32.30
C MET A 1 -71.82 -16.81 31.89
N ARG A 2 -72.02 -15.56 31.41
CA ARG A 2 -71.03 -14.48 31.13
C ARG A 2 -70.04 -14.73 29.95
N LEU A 3 -70.14 -13.97 28.84
CA LEU A 3 -69.41 -12.71 28.50
C LEU A 3 -67.90 -12.97 28.32
N ALA A 4 -67.13 -12.44 27.35
CA ALA A 4 -67.30 -11.62 26.16
C ALA A 4 -65.95 -11.66 25.39
N ARG A 5 -65.93 -11.25 24.11
CA ARG A 5 -64.72 -10.97 23.31
C ARG A 5 -63.89 -9.82 23.92
N ALA A 6 -62.55 -9.88 23.83
CA ALA A 6 -61.70 -8.73 23.51
C ALA A 6 -60.23 -9.13 23.26
N THR A 7 -59.68 -8.57 22.18
CA THR A 7 -58.33 -8.64 21.64
C THR A 7 -57.34 -7.82 22.47
N THR A 8 -56.09 -8.28 22.68
CA THR A 8 -54.94 -7.36 22.84
C THR A 8 -53.62 -8.04 22.48
N LEU A 9 -52.84 -7.38 21.62
CA LEU A 9 -51.46 -7.70 21.29
C LEU A 9 -50.60 -7.78 22.56
N ALA A 10 -49.68 -8.76 22.62
CA ALA A 10 -48.51 -8.69 23.49
C ALA A 10 -47.25 -8.99 22.65
N THR A 11 -46.56 -7.91 22.31
CA THR A 11 -45.22 -7.85 21.74
C THR A 11 -44.25 -8.60 22.66
N VAL A 12 -43.71 -9.74 22.21
CA VAL A 12 -42.54 -10.34 22.87
C VAL A 12 -41.30 -9.74 22.20
N ALA A 13 -40.76 -8.71 22.83
CA ALA A 13 -39.50 -8.11 22.46
C ALA A 13 -38.36 -9.10 22.71
N THR A 14 -37.60 -9.39 21.66
CA THR A 14 -36.39 -10.19 21.64
C THR A 14 -35.31 -9.54 22.50
N ILE A 15 -34.98 -10.12 23.66
CA ILE A 15 -33.71 -9.82 24.34
C ILE A 15 -32.64 -10.68 23.67
N ALA A 16 -32.10 -10.14 22.57
CA ALA A 16 -30.80 -10.52 22.04
C ALA A 16 -29.94 -9.25 22.04
N MET A 17 -29.54 -8.79 23.23
CA MET A 17 -28.49 -7.79 23.33
C MET A 17 -27.17 -8.49 22.99
N ALA A 18 -26.75 -8.25 21.76
CA ALA A 18 -25.43 -8.53 21.27
C ALA A 18 -24.37 -7.94 22.22
N TYR A 19 -23.41 -8.78 22.62
CA TYR A 19 -22.06 -8.33 22.93
C TYR A 19 -21.43 -7.81 21.63
N LEU A 20 -21.83 -6.62 21.20
CA LEU A 20 -20.94 -5.75 20.45
C LEU A 20 -20.01 -5.14 21.50
N PRO A 21 -18.67 -5.28 21.41
CA PRO A 21 -17.79 -4.41 22.15
C PRO A 21 -18.15 -3.00 21.73
N GLY A 22 -18.84 -2.27 22.60
CA GLY A 22 -19.15 -0.87 22.39
C GLY A 22 -17.84 -0.16 22.07
N ALA A 23 -17.83 0.56 20.96
CA ALA A 23 -16.84 1.58 20.70
C ALA A 23 -16.94 2.58 21.86
N ILE A 24 -16.11 2.40 22.89
CA ILE A 24 -15.72 3.52 23.75
C ILE A 24 -15.23 4.57 22.75
N ALA A 25 -15.84 5.75 22.75
CA ALA A 25 -15.30 6.89 22.03
C ALA A 25 -13.90 7.13 22.60
N ARG A 26 -12.88 6.53 21.96
CA ARG A 26 -11.48 6.71 22.34
C ARG A 26 -11.17 8.16 22.04
N ALA A 27 -10.86 8.93 23.08
CA ALA A 27 -10.35 10.27 22.89
C ALA A 27 -8.99 10.19 22.18
N ASP A 28 -8.66 11.20 21.38
CA ASP A 28 -7.35 11.29 20.77
C ASP A 28 -6.42 12.14 21.65
N ASP A 29 -5.15 11.75 21.78
CA ASP A 29 -4.14 12.59 22.42
C ASP A 29 -3.91 13.87 21.60
N ALA A 30 -4.34 15.02 22.15
CA ALA A 30 -4.30 16.29 21.44
C ALA A 30 -2.87 16.72 21.06
N LYS A 31 -1.86 16.45 21.89
CA LYS A 31 -0.46 16.83 21.62
C LYS A 31 0.13 15.99 20.50
N ALA A 32 -0.10 14.68 20.52
CA ALA A 32 0.34 13.78 19.46
C ALA A 32 -0.36 14.11 18.14
N VAL A 33 -1.67 14.37 18.17
CA VAL A 33 -2.45 14.81 17.00
C VAL A 33 -1.89 16.11 16.42
N ASP A 34 -1.61 17.11 17.26
CA ASP A 34 -1.03 18.38 16.80
C ASP A 34 0.36 18.21 16.18
N ALA A 35 1.19 17.35 16.76
CA ALA A 35 2.53 17.04 16.25
C ALA A 35 2.47 16.32 14.89
N LEU A 36 1.57 15.35 14.74
CA LEU A 36 1.37 14.63 13.48
C LEU A 36 0.79 15.52 12.37
N ASN A 37 -0.08 16.47 12.72
CA ASN A 37 -0.66 17.40 11.75
C ASN A 37 0.24 18.60 11.42
N ALA A 38 1.27 18.88 12.21
CA ALA A 38 2.13 20.05 12.03
C ALA A 38 2.74 20.19 10.62
N PRO A 39 3.26 19.13 9.97
CA PRO A 39 3.81 19.24 8.62
C PRO A 39 2.76 19.62 7.57
N ALA A 40 1.50 19.21 7.76
CA ALA A 40 0.41 19.54 6.83
C ALA A 40 -0.09 20.98 6.96
N LYS A 41 0.23 21.70 8.06
CA LYS A 41 -0.24 23.08 8.30
C LYS A 41 0.33 24.08 7.29
N VAL A 42 1.50 23.82 6.69
CA VAL A 42 2.11 24.71 5.68
C VAL A 42 1.55 24.51 4.27
N ILE A 43 0.75 23.45 4.06
CA ILE A 43 0.17 23.13 2.75
C ILE A 43 -1.21 23.79 2.66
N GLN A 44 -1.41 24.59 1.60
CA GLN A 44 -2.69 25.25 1.35
C GLN A 44 -3.80 24.22 1.11
N GLU A 45 -5.01 24.48 1.61
CA GLU A 45 -6.11 23.50 1.54
C GLU A 45 -6.45 23.09 0.10
N LYS A 46 -6.41 24.03 -0.85
CA LYS A 46 -6.61 23.75 -2.29
C LYS A 46 -5.55 22.83 -2.90
N SER A 47 -4.42 22.65 -2.22
CA SER A 47 -3.31 21.79 -2.65
C SER A 47 -3.37 20.41 -1.99
N LYS A 48 -4.39 20.13 -1.18
CA LYS A 48 -4.65 18.82 -0.57
C LYS A 48 -5.78 18.12 -1.33
N CYS A 49 -5.68 16.80 -1.51
CA CYS A 49 -6.72 16.03 -2.22
C CYS A 49 -7.54 15.07 -1.36
N TRP A 50 -7.26 14.93 -0.05
CA TRP A 50 -8.00 13.98 0.79
C TRP A 50 -9.52 14.19 0.75
N LYS A 51 -9.95 15.45 0.86
CA LYS A 51 -11.36 15.79 1.02
C LYS A 51 -12.20 15.41 -0.20
N GLY A 52 -11.79 15.81 -1.39
CA GLY A 52 -12.55 15.51 -2.62
C GLY A 52 -12.71 14.01 -2.88
N VAL A 53 -11.66 13.23 -2.63
CA VAL A 53 -11.70 11.77 -2.79
C VAL A 53 -12.55 11.10 -1.71
N LEU A 54 -12.44 11.54 -0.45
CA LEU A 54 -13.23 10.97 0.63
C LEU A 54 -14.72 11.41 0.60
N ASP A 55 -15.02 12.62 0.15
CA ASP A 55 -16.41 13.06 -0.14
C ASP A 55 -17.05 12.14 -1.18
N ALA A 56 -16.32 11.84 -2.27
CA ALA A 56 -16.79 10.90 -3.29
C ALA A 56 -16.97 9.49 -2.72
N TYR A 57 -16.12 9.05 -1.79
CA TYR A 57 -16.25 7.75 -1.13
C TYR A 57 -17.47 7.67 -0.22
N VAL A 58 -17.72 8.72 0.57
CA VAL A 58 -18.87 8.81 1.45
C VAL A 58 -20.18 8.75 0.66
N ALA A 59 -20.21 9.38 -0.52
CA ALA A 59 -21.34 9.34 -1.45
C ALA A 59 -21.44 8.04 -2.25
N MET A 60 -20.39 7.22 -2.28
CA MET A 60 -20.32 5.99 -3.05
C MET A 60 -21.29 4.94 -2.49
N SER A 61 -21.97 4.23 -3.38
CA SER A 61 -22.76 3.06 -2.97
C SER A 61 -21.85 1.92 -2.50
N ALA A 62 -22.35 1.10 -1.58
CA ALA A 62 -21.60 -0.02 -1.06
C ALA A 62 -21.21 -1.00 -2.19
N PRO A 63 -20.00 -1.61 -2.14
CA PRO A 63 -19.61 -2.59 -3.13
C PRO A 63 -20.57 -3.79 -3.12
N PRO A 64 -20.78 -4.45 -4.27
CA PRO A 64 -21.71 -5.58 -4.38
C PRO A 64 -21.25 -6.81 -3.57
N MET A 65 -19.96 -6.86 -3.23
CA MET A 65 -19.34 -7.87 -2.39
C MET A 65 -18.42 -7.18 -1.37
N LYS A 66 -18.25 -7.81 -0.21
CA LYS A 66 -17.29 -7.33 0.79
C LYS A 66 -15.88 -7.39 0.21
N VAL A 67 -15.16 -6.25 0.26
CA VAL A 67 -13.77 -6.20 -0.17
C VAL A 67 -12.91 -7.12 0.71
N GLY A 68 -12.17 -8.02 0.06
CA GLY A 68 -11.45 -9.12 0.70
C GLY A 68 -10.76 -10.01 -0.34
N PRO A 69 -10.31 -11.23 0.02
CA PRO A 69 -9.51 -12.09 -0.86
C PRO A 69 -10.16 -12.41 -2.22
N THR A 70 -11.49 -12.51 -2.26
CA THR A 70 -12.25 -12.85 -3.48
C THR A 70 -12.76 -11.63 -4.26
N PHE A 71 -12.74 -10.44 -3.65
CA PHE A 71 -13.17 -9.19 -4.28
C PHE A 71 -12.23 -8.07 -3.84
N ASN A 72 -11.17 -7.85 -4.60
CA ASN A 72 -10.18 -6.80 -4.38
C ASN A 72 -9.57 -6.36 -5.72
N VAL A 73 -8.72 -5.35 -5.68
CA VAL A 73 -8.01 -4.78 -6.84
C VAL A 73 -7.37 -5.84 -7.75
N LEU A 74 -6.77 -6.89 -7.19
CA LEU A 74 -6.13 -7.95 -7.96
C LEU A 74 -7.09 -9.05 -8.40
N ALA A 75 -8.20 -9.27 -7.67
CA ALA A 75 -9.10 -10.40 -7.88
C ALA A 75 -10.21 -10.12 -8.90
N VAL A 76 -10.60 -8.86 -9.10
CA VAL A 76 -11.67 -8.47 -10.04
C VAL A 76 -11.21 -8.54 -11.50
N TRP A 77 -12.07 -9.08 -12.37
CA TRP A 77 -11.84 -9.17 -13.82
C TRP A 77 -13.14 -9.57 -14.56
N PRO A 78 -13.23 -9.40 -15.90
CA PRO A 78 -14.46 -9.64 -16.66
C PRO A 78 -15.09 -11.04 -16.59
N GLY A 79 -14.29 -12.10 -16.43
CA GLY A 79 -14.80 -13.47 -16.39
C GLY A 79 -15.16 -13.99 -15.00
N MET A 80 -15.21 -13.13 -13.97
CA MET A 80 -15.70 -13.54 -12.65
C MET A 80 -17.22 -13.68 -12.62
N ALA A 81 -17.75 -14.56 -11.76
CA ALA A 81 -19.19 -14.89 -11.70
C ALA A 81 -20.10 -13.66 -11.47
N ASP A 82 -19.71 -12.73 -10.60
CA ASP A 82 -20.48 -11.51 -10.27
C ASP A 82 -20.00 -10.27 -11.03
N TRP A 83 -19.39 -10.44 -12.21
CA TRP A 83 -18.87 -9.32 -13.00
C TRP A 83 -19.93 -8.29 -13.37
N SER A 84 -21.14 -8.72 -13.75
CA SER A 84 -22.24 -7.82 -14.11
C SER A 84 -22.59 -6.85 -12.97
N LYS A 85 -22.68 -7.34 -11.73
CA LYS A 85 -22.94 -6.52 -10.54
C LYS A 85 -21.79 -5.55 -10.26
N ALA A 86 -20.55 -6.00 -10.41
CA ALA A 86 -19.37 -5.14 -10.25
C ALA A 86 -19.39 -4.02 -11.29
N LYS A 87 -19.65 -4.34 -12.55
CA LYS A 87 -19.77 -3.40 -13.66
C LYS A 87 -20.86 -2.35 -13.43
N GLU A 88 -22.05 -2.76 -13.01
CA GLU A 88 -23.16 -1.86 -12.66
C GLU A 88 -22.79 -0.94 -11.49
N TRP A 89 -22.15 -1.48 -10.46
CA TRP A 89 -21.67 -0.71 -9.33
C TRP A 89 -20.63 0.34 -9.74
N ALA A 90 -19.68 -0.01 -10.61
CA ALA A 90 -18.69 0.96 -11.09
C ALA A 90 -19.34 2.06 -11.93
N ALA A 91 -20.24 1.70 -12.84
CA ALA A 91 -21.00 2.66 -13.65
C ALA A 91 -21.83 3.64 -12.79
N ALA A 92 -22.43 3.17 -11.70
CA ALA A 92 -23.20 3.99 -10.76
C ALA A 92 -22.32 4.96 -9.92
N ASN A 93 -21.03 4.67 -9.80
CA ASN A 93 -20.09 5.43 -8.96
C ASN A 93 -19.06 6.25 -9.77
N GLY A 94 -19.41 6.65 -10.99
CA GLY A 94 -18.60 7.54 -11.84
C GLY A 94 -18.02 8.80 -11.15
N PRO A 95 -18.70 9.45 -10.18
CA PRO A 95 -18.10 10.56 -9.41
C PRO A 95 -16.80 10.21 -8.70
N MET A 96 -16.56 8.95 -8.32
CA MET A 96 -15.30 8.50 -7.72
C MET A 96 -14.14 8.58 -8.72
N ALA A 97 -14.35 8.13 -9.96
CA ALA A 97 -13.36 8.23 -11.02
C ALA A 97 -13.00 9.70 -11.29
N LYS A 98 -14.03 10.58 -11.32
CA LYS A 98 -13.83 12.03 -11.45
C LYS A 98 -13.01 12.60 -10.29
N ALA A 99 -13.30 12.22 -9.04
CA ALA A 99 -12.57 12.71 -7.88
C ALA A 99 -11.07 12.33 -7.92
N LEU A 100 -10.74 11.13 -8.38
CA LEU A 100 -9.35 10.71 -8.57
C LEU A 100 -8.65 11.51 -9.68
N LEU A 101 -9.33 11.75 -10.81
CA LEU A 101 -8.80 12.57 -11.89
C LEU A 101 -8.55 14.01 -11.44
N ASP A 102 -9.48 14.60 -10.70
CA ASP A 102 -9.41 15.96 -10.15
C ASP A 102 -8.36 16.08 -9.02
N ALA A 103 -7.96 14.98 -8.39
CA ALA A 103 -6.94 14.93 -7.33
C ALA A 103 -5.50 14.98 -7.87
N GLN A 104 -5.28 14.72 -9.16
CA GLN A 104 -3.94 14.72 -9.77
C GLN A 104 -3.11 16.00 -9.55
N PRO A 105 -3.65 17.23 -9.74
CA PRO A 105 -2.88 18.46 -9.57
C PRO A 105 -2.58 18.81 -8.11
N ALA A 106 -3.21 18.15 -7.13
CA ALA A 106 -2.92 18.40 -5.73
C ALA A 106 -1.47 18.04 -5.39
N VAL A 107 -0.90 18.73 -4.41
CA VAL A 107 0.48 18.49 -3.98
C VAL A 107 0.54 17.26 -3.08
N ALA A 108 -0.40 17.11 -2.14
CA ALA A 108 -0.37 16.05 -1.14
C ALA A 108 -1.77 15.52 -0.79
N PHE A 109 -1.84 14.37 -0.13
CA PHE A 109 -3.10 13.80 0.37
C PHE A 109 -3.57 14.56 1.61
N CYS A 110 -2.79 14.51 2.70
CA CYS A 110 -2.98 15.27 3.94
C CYS A 110 -4.36 15.11 4.62
N LEU A 111 -4.85 13.87 4.75
CA LEU A 111 -5.94 13.57 5.68
C LEU A 111 -5.47 13.90 7.11
N PRO A 112 -6.16 14.78 7.86
CA PRO A 112 -5.72 15.12 9.20
C PRO A 112 -5.84 13.94 10.18
N TYR A 113 -4.89 13.87 11.10
CA TYR A 113 -4.89 12.96 12.24
C TYR A 113 -5.90 13.44 13.30
N GLY A 114 -6.57 12.51 13.97
CA GLY A 114 -7.61 12.75 14.99
C GLY A 114 -9.03 12.57 14.46
N ARG A 115 -9.89 11.91 15.24
CA ARG A 115 -11.31 11.65 14.95
C ARG A 115 -12.12 12.95 14.89
N THR A 116 -11.76 13.93 15.71
CA THR A 116 -12.40 15.24 15.76
C THR A 116 -11.92 16.20 14.67
N SER A 117 -10.86 15.83 13.93
CA SER A 117 -10.28 16.63 12.85
C SER A 117 -11.00 16.45 11.51
N VAL A 118 -11.95 15.51 11.43
CA VAL A 118 -12.74 15.22 10.23
C VAL A 118 -14.25 15.31 10.54
N PRO A 119 -15.11 15.51 9.52
CA PRO A 119 -16.56 15.52 9.73
C PRO A 119 -17.08 14.20 10.33
N PRO A 120 -18.13 14.20 11.18
CA PRO A 120 -18.65 12.99 11.81
C PRO A 120 -19.02 11.87 10.81
N VAL A 121 -19.58 12.22 9.66
CA VAL A 121 -19.93 11.25 8.61
C VAL A 121 -18.72 10.47 8.08
N TYR A 122 -17.52 11.05 8.15
CA TYR A 122 -16.28 10.37 7.78
C TYR A 122 -15.94 9.32 8.83
N VAL A 123 -16.09 9.65 10.11
CA VAL A 123 -15.86 8.71 11.23
C VAL A 123 -16.81 7.52 11.11
N GLU A 124 -18.10 7.77 10.87
CA GLU A 124 -19.13 6.75 10.65
C GLU A 124 -18.81 5.82 9.47
N LYS A 125 -18.21 6.36 8.40
CA LYS A 125 -17.78 5.62 7.21
C LYS A 125 -16.36 5.03 7.33
N GLY A 126 -15.70 5.17 8.48
CA GLY A 126 -14.34 4.67 8.69
C GLY A 126 -13.25 5.42 7.92
N ALA A 127 -13.52 6.65 7.49
CA ALA A 127 -12.61 7.51 6.72
C ALA A 127 -11.86 8.51 7.61
N PHE A 128 -11.18 8.00 8.65
CA PHE A 128 -10.45 8.82 9.63
C PHE A 128 -9.13 8.15 10.04
N ILE A 129 -8.31 8.90 10.79
CA ILE A 129 -7.13 8.38 11.50
C ILE A 129 -7.29 8.70 12.98
N GLY A 130 -7.46 7.69 13.82
CA GLY A 130 -7.54 7.84 15.27
C GLY A 130 -6.19 7.64 15.93
N ILE A 131 -5.91 8.39 16.98
CA ILE A 131 -4.71 8.23 17.82
C ILE A 131 -5.22 7.86 19.22
N GLY A 132 -4.56 6.92 19.93
CA GLY A 132 -4.94 6.63 21.30
C GLY A 132 -4.65 7.80 22.24
N ASP A 133 -5.24 7.79 23.43
CA ASP A 133 -4.99 8.75 24.50
C ASP A 133 -4.15 8.13 25.63
N GLY A 134 -3.43 8.99 26.37
CA GLY A 134 -2.65 8.57 27.52
C GLY A 134 -1.68 7.44 27.19
N LEU A 135 -1.72 6.34 27.95
CA LEU A 135 -0.85 5.18 27.77
C LEU A 135 -1.14 4.40 26.47
N ALA A 136 -2.25 4.68 25.78
CA ALA A 136 -2.58 4.12 24.48
C ALA A 136 -2.12 5.01 23.31
N VAL A 137 -1.42 6.13 23.54
CA VAL A 137 -0.99 7.06 22.47
C VAL A 137 -0.15 6.42 21.35
N TYR A 138 0.51 5.30 21.64
CA TYR A 138 1.25 4.52 20.63
C TYR A 138 0.33 3.71 19.68
N GLU A 139 -0.92 3.47 20.07
CA GLU A 139 -1.91 2.84 19.21
C GLU A 139 -2.45 3.86 18.21
N SER A 140 -2.45 3.48 16.93
CA SER A 140 -3.09 4.25 15.85
C SER A 140 -4.15 3.42 15.15
N ASP A 141 -5.25 4.07 14.80
CA ASP A 141 -6.39 3.52 14.07
C ASP A 141 -6.48 4.19 12.70
N VAL A 142 -5.73 3.65 11.74
CA VAL A 142 -5.70 4.09 10.34
C VAL A 142 -6.91 3.53 9.57
N ALA A 143 -8.12 3.80 10.07
CA ALA A 143 -9.37 3.22 9.58
C ALA A 143 -9.58 3.47 8.07
N TYR A 144 -9.15 4.64 7.57
CA TYR A 144 -9.34 5.07 6.18
C TYR A 144 -8.67 4.18 5.12
N LEU A 145 -7.71 3.32 5.51
CA LEU A 145 -7.09 2.37 4.58
C LEU A 145 -8.11 1.36 4.03
N LYS A 146 -9.16 1.03 4.79
CA LYS A 146 -10.27 0.17 4.33
C LYS A 146 -11.08 0.84 3.21
N PRO A 147 -11.57 2.10 3.37
CA PRO A 147 -12.07 2.90 2.26
C PRO A 147 -11.16 2.92 1.03
N LEU A 148 -9.85 3.12 1.20
CA LEU A 148 -8.92 3.13 0.05
C LEU A 148 -8.87 1.78 -0.67
N ALA A 149 -8.95 0.65 0.04
CA ALA A 149 -9.05 -0.66 -0.60
C ALA A 149 -10.32 -0.81 -1.45
N VAL A 150 -11.44 -0.22 -1.02
CA VAL A 150 -12.69 -0.16 -1.80
C VAL A 150 -12.48 0.69 -3.06
N ILE A 151 -11.87 1.87 -2.94
CA ILE A 151 -11.57 2.75 -4.08
C ILE A 151 -10.65 2.06 -5.09
N ASN A 152 -9.59 1.38 -4.65
CA ASN A 152 -8.68 0.64 -5.54
C ASN A 152 -9.41 -0.51 -6.26
N THR A 153 -10.32 -1.19 -5.57
CA THR A 153 -11.16 -2.24 -6.18
C THR A 153 -12.09 -1.65 -7.23
N PHE A 154 -12.72 -0.50 -6.95
CA PHE A 154 -13.50 0.25 -7.92
C PHE A 154 -12.69 0.63 -9.15
N VAL A 155 -11.46 1.14 -8.98
CA VAL A 155 -10.57 1.51 -10.09
C VAL A 155 -10.36 0.31 -11.01
N ALA A 156 -10.01 -0.86 -10.46
CA ALA A 156 -9.81 -2.06 -11.28
C ALA A 156 -11.09 -2.45 -12.05
N VAL A 157 -12.25 -2.48 -11.40
CA VAL A 157 -13.53 -2.78 -12.06
C VAL A 157 -13.83 -1.77 -13.18
N GLU A 158 -13.67 -0.48 -12.89
CA GLU A 158 -13.98 0.58 -13.85
C GLU A 158 -13.03 0.56 -15.06
N MET A 159 -11.75 0.27 -14.84
CA MET A 159 -10.78 0.09 -15.91
C MET A 159 -11.15 -1.05 -16.87
N TYR A 160 -11.55 -2.21 -16.34
CA TYR A 160 -12.00 -3.32 -17.16
C TYR A 160 -13.32 -3.00 -17.88
N ARG A 161 -14.28 -2.35 -17.21
CA ARG A 161 -15.54 -1.91 -17.83
C ARG A 161 -15.29 -0.96 -19.01
N LEU A 162 -14.43 0.04 -18.82
CA LEU A 162 -14.04 0.97 -19.88
C LEU A 162 -13.29 0.24 -21.01
N GLY A 163 -12.50 -0.78 -20.70
CA GLY A 163 -11.86 -1.65 -21.68
C GLY A 163 -12.84 -2.44 -22.55
N GLU A 164 -13.90 -3.01 -21.95
CA GLU A 164 -15.00 -3.66 -22.69
C GLU A 164 -15.74 -2.66 -23.61
N GLU A 165 -15.83 -1.41 -23.19
CA GLU A 165 -16.39 -0.29 -23.97
C GLU A 165 -15.40 0.30 -24.98
N LYS A 166 -14.19 -0.28 -25.11
CA LYS A 166 -13.10 0.20 -25.97
C LYS A 166 -12.60 1.62 -25.65
N LYS A 167 -12.92 2.14 -24.46
CA LYS A 167 -12.46 3.43 -23.92
C LYS A 167 -11.12 3.29 -23.22
N TYR A 168 -10.13 2.74 -23.92
CA TYR A 168 -8.81 2.41 -23.34
C TYR A 168 -8.07 3.62 -22.79
N GLN A 169 -8.22 4.78 -23.44
CA GLN A 169 -7.62 6.03 -22.98
C GLN A 169 -8.14 6.41 -21.58
N GLU A 170 -9.46 6.40 -21.39
CA GLU A 170 -10.09 6.72 -20.10
C GLU A 170 -9.73 5.69 -19.03
N ALA A 171 -9.67 4.41 -19.39
CA ALA A 171 -9.28 3.33 -18.47
C ALA A 171 -7.86 3.55 -17.90
N PHE A 172 -6.87 3.78 -18.77
CA PHE A 172 -5.51 3.99 -18.32
C PHE A 172 -5.29 5.37 -17.68
N ASP A 173 -6.04 6.41 -18.08
CA ASP A 173 -6.00 7.71 -17.38
C ASP A 173 -6.48 7.57 -15.92
N LEU A 174 -7.51 6.75 -15.67
CA LEU A 174 -7.98 6.42 -14.32
C LEU A 174 -6.93 5.64 -13.52
N GLY A 175 -6.29 4.64 -14.14
CA GLY A 175 -5.20 3.88 -13.51
C GLY A 175 -4.01 4.76 -13.11
N ILE A 176 -3.62 5.70 -13.98
CA ILE A 176 -2.59 6.71 -13.67
C ILE A 176 -3.05 7.65 -12.54
N ALA A 177 -4.29 8.11 -12.57
CA ALA A 177 -4.83 8.96 -11.51
C ALA A 177 -4.80 8.27 -10.15
N ALA A 178 -5.17 6.98 -10.09
CA ALA A 178 -5.07 6.16 -8.89
C ALA A 178 -3.62 6.02 -8.39
N LEU A 179 -2.66 5.73 -9.28
CA LEU A 179 -1.23 5.67 -8.91
C LEU A 179 -0.72 7.00 -8.36
N LYS A 180 -1.07 8.13 -9.00
CA LYS A 180 -0.69 9.48 -8.54
C LYS A 180 -1.31 9.81 -7.18
N PHE A 181 -2.56 9.40 -6.96
CA PHE A 181 -3.24 9.56 -5.69
C PHE A 181 -2.57 8.73 -4.58
N LEU A 182 -2.36 7.42 -4.80
CA LEU A 182 -1.70 6.54 -3.84
C LEU A 182 -0.27 7.00 -3.53
N ARG A 183 0.43 7.55 -4.51
CA ARG A 183 1.74 8.14 -4.26
C ARG A 183 1.69 9.28 -3.24
N LYS A 184 0.65 10.12 -3.28
CA LYS A 184 0.43 11.18 -2.27
C LYS A 184 0.01 10.62 -0.92
N VAL A 185 -0.69 9.48 -0.89
CA VAL A 185 -1.00 8.77 0.37
C VAL A 185 0.28 8.26 1.02
N ALA A 186 1.28 7.82 0.24
CA ALA A 186 2.59 7.42 0.75
C ALA A 186 3.40 8.56 1.41
N ASP A 187 2.96 9.81 1.32
CA ASP A 187 3.55 10.94 2.05
C ASP A 187 3.01 11.08 3.48
N GLN A 188 1.96 10.33 3.85
CA GLN A 188 1.49 10.27 5.23
C GLN A 188 2.55 9.70 6.17
N HIS A 189 2.43 10.00 7.46
CA HIS A 189 3.53 9.87 8.41
C HIS A 189 3.65 8.49 9.06
N LEU A 190 2.57 7.70 9.17
CA LEU A 190 2.61 6.40 9.83
C LEU A 190 3.11 5.30 8.89
N LEU A 191 3.84 4.34 9.45
CA LEU A 191 4.36 3.17 8.72
C LEU A 191 3.24 2.39 8.01
N ALA A 192 2.11 2.15 8.68
CA ALA A 192 1.00 1.40 8.11
C ALA A 192 0.45 2.06 6.83
N GLU A 193 0.39 3.38 6.79
CA GLU A 193 -0.09 4.14 5.63
C GLU A 193 0.87 4.02 4.45
N LYS A 194 2.17 4.13 4.72
CA LYS A 194 3.22 3.99 3.70
C LYS A 194 3.28 2.58 3.12
N VAL A 195 3.23 1.55 3.98
CA VAL A 195 3.19 0.15 3.54
C VAL A 195 1.99 -0.07 2.64
N PHE A 196 0.78 0.30 3.09
CA PHE A 196 -0.44 0.15 2.30
C PHE A 196 -0.34 0.87 0.95
N ALA A 197 0.08 2.13 0.95
CA ALA A 197 0.14 2.93 -0.28
C ALA A 197 1.14 2.34 -1.29
N MET A 198 2.30 1.88 -0.82
CA MET A 198 3.31 1.28 -1.69
C MET A 198 2.86 -0.08 -2.25
N GLU A 199 2.23 -0.93 -1.44
CA GLU A 199 1.64 -2.19 -1.91
C GLU A 199 0.52 -1.94 -2.92
N ALA A 200 -0.40 -1.02 -2.61
CA ALA A 200 -1.47 -0.65 -3.51
C ALA A 200 -0.98 -0.08 -4.84
N MET A 201 0.14 0.68 -4.84
CA MET A 201 0.74 1.14 -6.09
C MET A 201 1.30 -0.02 -6.94
N CYS A 202 1.96 -1.00 -6.32
CA CYS A 202 2.39 -2.21 -7.02
C CYS A 202 1.18 -2.93 -7.64
N ASP A 203 0.12 -3.11 -6.86
CA ASP A 203 -1.09 -3.82 -7.28
C ASP A 203 -1.81 -3.12 -8.44
N VAL A 204 -1.98 -1.79 -8.37
CA VAL A 204 -2.61 -1.00 -9.44
C VAL A 204 -1.74 -0.94 -10.69
N ALA A 205 -0.40 -0.93 -10.57
CA ALA A 205 0.50 -1.04 -11.72
C ALA A 205 0.36 -2.43 -12.39
N SER A 206 0.32 -3.49 -11.59
CA SER A 206 0.09 -4.86 -12.05
C SER A 206 -1.27 -5.01 -12.76
N VAL A 207 -2.35 -4.47 -12.20
CA VAL A 207 -3.69 -4.48 -12.83
C VAL A 207 -3.72 -3.74 -14.15
N GLN A 208 -2.97 -2.65 -14.29
CA GLN A 208 -2.86 -1.95 -15.57
C GLN A 208 -2.23 -2.83 -16.66
N ARG A 209 -1.25 -3.65 -16.31
CA ARG A 209 -0.68 -4.65 -17.23
C ARG A 209 -1.67 -5.77 -17.54
N ASP A 210 -2.46 -6.20 -16.56
CA ASP A 210 -3.53 -7.17 -16.80
C ASP A 210 -4.58 -6.65 -17.78
N VAL A 211 -5.07 -5.42 -17.59
CA VAL A 211 -6.04 -4.79 -18.50
C VAL A 211 -5.46 -4.71 -19.91
N LEU A 212 -4.18 -4.34 -20.04
CA LEU A 212 -3.48 -4.33 -21.32
C LEU A 212 -3.41 -5.72 -21.97
N GLN A 213 -3.10 -6.76 -21.19
CA GLN A 213 -3.07 -8.15 -21.65
C GLN A 213 -4.47 -8.64 -22.08
N THR A 214 -5.50 -8.38 -21.28
CA THR A 214 -6.89 -8.79 -21.56
C THR A 214 -7.39 -8.19 -22.87
N PHE A 215 -7.06 -6.94 -23.17
CA PHE A 215 -7.51 -6.24 -24.38
C PHE A 215 -6.42 -6.07 -25.43
N LEU A 216 -5.37 -6.90 -25.40
CA LEU A 216 -4.19 -6.78 -26.27
C LEU A 216 -4.56 -6.76 -27.77
N ALA A 217 -5.56 -7.54 -28.16
CA ALA A 217 -5.99 -7.65 -29.56
C ALA A 217 -6.64 -6.36 -30.08
N ASP A 218 -7.30 -5.60 -29.21
CA ASP A 218 -8.14 -4.45 -29.57
C ASP A 218 -7.50 -3.10 -29.27
N VAL A 219 -6.59 -3.03 -28.29
CA VAL A 219 -6.00 -1.76 -27.84
C VAL A 219 -5.21 -1.07 -28.97
N PRO A 220 -5.44 0.22 -29.25
CA PRO A 220 -4.69 0.95 -30.27
C PRO A 220 -3.23 1.22 -29.86
N ALA A 221 -2.29 1.06 -30.79
CA ALA A 221 -0.87 1.31 -30.56
C ALA A 221 -0.60 2.73 -30.01
N ALA A 222 -1.30 3.74 -30.54
CA ALA A 222 -1.17 5.13 -30.11
C ALA A 222 -1.52 5.35 -28.63
N VAL A 223 -2.53 4.64 -28.12
CA VAL A 223 -2.93 4.71 -26.70
C VAL A 223 -1.83 4.12 -25.84
N VAL A 224 -1.39 2.90 -26.13
CA VAL A 224 -0.33 2.22 -25.35
C VAL A 224 0.96 3.06 -25.34
N LYS A 225 1.34 3.60 -26.50
CA LYS A 225 2.51 4.48 -26.67
C LYS A 225 2.44 5.74 -25.81
N LYS A 226 1.27 6.39 -25.74
CA LYS A 226 1.06 7.58 -24.91
C LYS A 226 1.39 7.28 -23.44
N PHE A 227 0.88 6.19 -22.91
CA PHE A 227 1.07 5.83 -21.50
C PHE A 227 2.50 5.38 -21.17
N ALA A 228 3.16 4.67 -22.09
CA ALA A 228 4.58 4.34 -21.97
C ALA A 228 5.46 5.60 -21.84
N LEU A 229 5.22 6.61 -22.68
CA LEU A 229 6.07 7.81 -22.74
C LEU A 229 5.69 8.91 -21.74
N SER A 230 4.41 9.07 -21.40
CA SER A 230 3.93 10.23 -20.66
C SER A 230 3.06 9.92 -19.44
N GLY A 231 2.57 8.68 -19.30
CA GLY A 231 1.75 8.27 -18.16
C GLY A 231 2.61 7.84 -16.98
N TYR A 232 3.08 6.60 -17.02
CA TYR A 232 3.78 5.95 -15.90
C TYR A 232 5.12 6.61 -15.56
N ALA A 233 5.78 7.18 -16.58
CA ALA A 233 7.03 7.90 -16.41
C ALA A 233 6.92 9.16 -15.51
N PHE A 234 5.70 9.62 -15.21
CA PHE A 234 5.43 10.86 -14.49
C PHE A 234 4.36 10.70 -13.39
N ILE A 235 4.30 9.54 -12.72
CA ILE A 235 3.44 9.34 -11.53
C ILE A 235 3.77 10.39 -10.44
N HIS A 236 5.03 10.80 -10.32
CA HIS A 236 5.36 12.06 -9.67
C HIS A 236 6.58 12.71 -10.35
N PRO A 237 6.48 13.97 -10.84
CA PRO A 237 7.56 14.63 -11.58
C PRO A 237 8.91 14.64 -10.85
N THR A 238 8.89 14.59 -9.52
CA THR A 238 10.10 14.68 -8.68
C THR A 238 10.60 13.34 -8.10
N ASP A 239 9.90 12.23 -8.34
CA ASP A 239 10.33 10.92 -7.81
C ASP A 239 11.47 10.28 -8.62
N GLY A 240 11.50 10.55 -9.93
CA GLY A 240 12.41 9.91 -10.88
C GLY A 240 12.31 8.37 -10.85
N GLU A 241 13.29 7.67 -11.42
CA GLU A 241 13.37 6.20 -11.48
C GLU A 241 13.66 5.52 -10.13
N ARG A 242 13.71 6.26 -9.01
CA ARG A 242 14.16 5.69 -7.72
C ARG A 242 13.30 6.08 -6.54
N LEU A 243 12.16 6.72 -6.80
CA LEU A 243 11.21 7.13 -5.76
C LEU A 243 11.91 7.90 -4.64
N ARG A 244 12.86 8.78 -4.99
CA ARG A 244 13.80 9.38 -4.02
C ARG A 244 13.11 10.24 -2.95
N ARG A 245 11.84 10.59 -3.15
CA ARG A 245 11.06 11.46 -2.28
C ARG A 245 9.93 10.77 -1.54
N ILE A 246 9.83 9.43 -1.57
CA ILE A 246 9.01 8.75 -0.56
C ILE A 246 9.78 8.92 0.74
N GLU A 247 9.26 9.71 1.67
CA GLU A 247 9.90 9.94 2.97
C GLU A 247 9.75 8.72 3.89
N MET A 248 10.70 8.53 4.80
CA MET A 248 10.62 7.51 5.84
C MET A 248 9.44 7.79 6.78
N PRO A 249 8.77 6.76 7.35
CA PRO A 249 7.76 6.99 8.38
C PRO A 249 8.38 7.65 9.61
N GLU A 250 7.80 8.78 10.00
CA GLU A 250 8.19 9.56 11.18
C GLU A 250 7.10 9.59 12.25
N GLY A 251 5.84 9.30 11.87
CA GLY A 251 4.70 9.37 12.78
C GLY A 251 4.83 8.38 13.93
N ASP A 252 5.29 7.17 13.67
CA ASP A 252 5.52 6.15 14.71
C ASP A 252 6.58 6.61 15.74
N ARG A 253 7.58 7.41 15.33
CA ARG A 253 8.55 8.00 16.27
C ARG A 253 7.88 9.02 17.16
N VAL A 254 7.03 9.89 16.59
CA VAL A 254 6.26 10.89 17.35
C VAL A 254 5.38 10.21 18.39
N LEU A 255 4.69 9.14 18.01
CA LEU A 255 3.86 8.37 18.94
C LEU A 255 4.69 7.63 20.00
N ALA A 256 5.83 7.05 19.62
CA ALA A 256 6.76 6.43 20.57
C ALA A 256 7.29 7.45 21.59
N GLU A 257 7.67 8.66 21.16
CA GLU A 257 8.11 9.74 22.05
C GLU A 257 6.99 10.18 23.00
N ALA A 258 5.76 10.32 22.50
CA ALA A 258 4.61 10.66 23.34
C ALA A 258 4.35 9.61 24.43
N LEU A 259 4.53 8.32 24.12
CA LEU A 259 4.41 7.24 25.11
C LEU A 259 5.58 7.25 26.10
N ILE A 260 6.82 7.40 25.62
CA ILE A 260 8.02 7.47 26.45
C ILE A 260 7.87 8.54 27.54
N MET A 261 7.36 9.73 27.19
CA MET A 261 7.17 10.82 28.14
C MET A 261 6.18 10.51 29.28
N GLN A 262 5.36 9.47 29.15
CA GLN A 262 4.37 9.09 30.17
C GLN A 262 4.81 7.91 31.05
N LEU A 263 5.83 7.16 30.63
CA LEU A 263 6.32 5.95 31.32
C LEU A 263 7.48 6.21 32.27
N PHE A 264 7.96 7.45 32.36
CA PHE A 264 9.06 7.86 33.23
C PHE A 264 8.57 8.82 34.31
N ASP A 265 9.18 8.73 35.48
CA ASP A 265 8.93 9.61 36.62
C ASP A 265 9.62 10.97 36.48
N ALA A 266 9.45 11.83 37.49
CA ALA A 266 10.05 13.17 37.52
C ALA A 266 11.59 13.16 37.61
N GLN A 267 12.18 12.03 38.04
CA GLN A 267 13.61 11.80 38.14
C GLN A 267 14.19 11.21 36.85
N GLY A 268 13.35 10.99 35.83
CA GLY A 268 13.74 10.42 34.55
C GLY A 268 14.08 8.93 34.64
N GLN A 269 13.58 8.22 35.65
CA GLN A 269 13.62 6.77 35.77
C GLN A 269 12.30 6.14 35.32
N PRO A 270 12.27 4.88 34.85
CA PRO A 270 11.02 4.20 34.53
C PRO A 270 10.11 4.10 35.75
N ASP A 271 8.83 4.47 35.61
CA ASP A 271 7.81 4.13 36.61
C ASP A 271 7.52 2.62 36.46
N THR A 272 8.13 1.79 37.32
CA THR A 272 8.10 0.32 37.21
C THR A 272 6.69 -0.24 37.02
N VAL A 273 5.69 0.32 37.71
CA VAL A 273 4.31 -0.18 37.63
C VAL A 273 3.68 0.17 36.29
N ARG A 274 3.75 1.45 35.88
CA ARG A 274 3.18 1.89 34.61
C ARG A 274 3.91 1.30 33.41
N PHE A 275 5.23 1.24 33.49
CA PHE A 275 6.11 0.68 32.48
C PHE A 275 5.80 -0.80 32.25
N ALA A 276 5.77 -1.61 33.31
CA ALA A 276 5.50 -3.05 33.21
C ALA A 276 4.10 -3.35 32.66
N ALA A 277 3.08 -2.62 33.13
CA ALA A 277 1.71 -2.79 32.66
C ALA A 277 1.56 -2.43 31.18
N THR A 278 2.10 -1.27 30.77
CA THR A 278 1.96 -0.77 29.40
C THR A 278 2.73 -1.61 28.41
N MET A 279 4.00 -1.91 28.69
CA MET A 279 4.83 -2.71 27.80
C MET A 279 4.41 -4.18 27.77
N GLY A 280 3.92 -4.70 28.90
CA GLY A 280 3.31 -6.03 28.94
C GLY A 280 2.06 -6.13 28.05
N ASN A 281 1.20 -5.11 28.07
CA ASN A 281 0.03 -5.05 27.19
C ASN A 281 0.42 -4.88 25.72
N LEU A 282 1.39 -3.99 25.42
CA LEU A 282 1.91 -3.80 24.07
C LEU A 282 2.49 -5.10 23.51
N GLN A 283 3.30 -5.83 24.29
CA GLN A 283 3.82 -7.12 23.88
C GLN A 283 2.69 -8.15 23.69
N ALA A 284 1.75 -8.25 24.63
CA ALA A 284 0.63 -9.19 24.53
C ALA A 284 -0.29 -8.93 23.33
N SER A 285 -0.38 -7.67 22.86
CA SER A 285 -1.13 -7.33 21.64
C SER A 285 -0.49 -7.90 20.38
N LYS A 286 0.85 -7.94 20.32
CA LYS A 286 1.63 -8.47 19.20
C LYS A 286 1.83 -10.00 19.30
N GLU A 287 2.00 -10.49 20.53
CA GLU A 287 2.29 -11.88 20.86
C GLU A 287 1.33 -12.38 21.97
N PRO A 288 0.07 -12.71 21.64
CA PRO A 288 -0.93 -13.08 22.65
C PRO A 288 -0.50 -14.27 23.54
N LEU A 289 0.28 -15.20 22.98
CA LEU A 289 0.79 -16.37 23.68
C LEU A 289 1.90 -16.03 24.71
N ALA A 290 2.59 -14.90 24.54
CA ALA A 290 3.61 -14.42 25.47
C ALA A 290 3.03 -13.64 26.66
N ARG A 291 1.69 -13.50 26.74
CA ARG A 291 1.01 -12.71 27.78
C ARG A 291 1.32 -13.21 29.19
N PHE A 292 1.46 -14.52 29.38
CA PHE A 292 1.82 -15.11 30.67
C PHE A 292 3.27 -14.76 31.02
N GLY A 293 3.47 -13.93 32.04
CA GLY A 293 4.80 -13.52 32.52
C GLY A 293 5.37 -12.27 31.85
N ALA A 294 4.72 -11.70 30.82
CA ALA A 294 5.17 -10.45 30.19
C ALA A 294 5.29 -9.31 31.20
N GLY A 295 4.28 -9.11 32.06
CA GLY A 295 4.31 -8.06 33.07
C GLY A 295 5.48 -8.19 34.04
N LYS A 296 5.76 -9.42 34.53
CA LYS A 296 6.91 -9.67 35.42
C LYS A 296 8.24 -9.38 34.72
N ARG A 297 8.40 -9.85 33.49
CA ARG A 297 9.59 -9.58 32.67
C ARG A 297 9.81 -8.08 32.47
N TRP A 298 8.75 -7.33 32.17
CA TRP A 298 8.87 -5.88 31.96
C TRP A 298 9.13 -5.11 33.25
N ALA A 299 8.72 -5.63 34.41
CA ALA A 299 9.12 -5.08 35.71
C ALA A 299 10.63 -5.27 35.95
N GLU A 300 11.17 -6.47 35.70
CA GLU A 300 12.61 -6.74 35.79
C GLU A 300 13.43 -5.91 34.79
N ILE A 301 12.88 -5.66 33.60
CA ILE A 301 13.50 -4.77 32.62
C ILE A 301 13.52 -3.32 33.11
N ALA A 302 12.45 -2.84 33.75
CA ALA A 302 12.36 -1.47 34.23
C ALA A 302 13.52 -1.11 35.19
N ASP A 303 13.91 -2.05 36.06
CA ASP A 303 14.99 -1.86 37.04
C ASP A 303 16.37 -1.62 36.39
N ILE A 304 16.57 -2.10 35.16
CA ILE A 304 17.85 -1.98 34.44
C ILE A 304 17.74 -1.17 33.14
N HIS A 305 16.56 -0.60 32.87
CA HIS A 305 16.32 0.19 31.67
C HIS A 305 17.05 1.54 31.77
N GLY A 306 17.45 2.09 30.63
CA GLY A 306 18.06 3.42 30.58
C GLY A 306 17.10 4.53 31.02
N SER A 307 17.66 5.63 31.52
CA SER A 307 16.93 6.86 31.84
C SER A 307 16.16 7.43 30.64
N LEU A 308 15.23 8.35 30.90
CA LEU A 308 14.43 9.04 29.89
C LEU A 308 15.30 9.64 28.77
N ASP A 309 16.34 10.40 29.12
CA ASP A 309 17.23 11.04 28.14
C ASP A 309 17.98 10.02 27.29
N SER A 310 18.50 8.96 27.93
CA SER A 310 19.22 7.90 27.22
C SER A 310 18.31 7.14 26.26
N THR A 311 17.06 6.93 26.65
CA THR A 311 16.02 6.27 25.87
C THR A 311 15.64 7.10 24.64
N ARG A 312 15.38 8.39 24.81
CA ARG A 312 15.06 9.32 23.70
C ARG A 312 16.23 9.47 22.74
N ALA A 313 17.45 9.63 23.25
CA ALA A 313 18.65 9.70 22.44
C ALA A 313 18.86 8.41 21.62
N ARG A 314 18.55 7.25 22.20
CA ARG A 314 18.62 5.96 21.50
C ARG A 314 17.58 5.85 20.39
N LEU A 315 16.32 6.21 20.66
CA LEU A 315 15.26 6.23 19.66
C LEU A 315 15.64 7.13 18.47
N THR A 316 16.11 8.35 18.76
CA THR A 316 16.59 9.30 17.74
C THR A 316 17.72 8.70 16.92
N SER A 317 18.72 8.09 17.57
CA SER A 317 19.87 7.48 16.88
C SER A 317 19.47 6.33 15.93
N ILE A 318 18.43 5.57 16.27
CA ILE A 318 17.90 4.51 15.41
C ILE A 318 17.24 5.12 14.17
N TYR A 319 16.38 6.12 14.34
CA TYR A 319 15.73 6.80 13.23
C TYR A 319 16.72 7.57 12.33
N ASP A 320 17.77 8.17 12.90
CA ASP A 320 18.83 8.81 12.13
C ASP A 320 19.63 7.83 11.26
N ASP A 321 19.96 6.64 11.79
CA ASP A 321 20.60 5.57 11.01
C ASP A 321 19.71 5.13 9.86
N TRP A 322 18.41 4.99 10.13
CA TRP A 322 17.43 4.66 9.12
C TRP A 322 17.28 5.72 8.03
N TRP A 323 17.25 7.01 8.39
CA TRP A 323 17.26 8.10 7.41
C TRP A 323 18.50 8.08 6.51
N ARG A 324 19.67 7.83 7.09
CA ARG A 324 20.92 7.72 6.31
C ARG A 324 20.81 6.57 5.30
N ARG A 325 20.34 5.41 5.75
CA ARG A 325 20.15 4.21 4.92
C ARG A 325 19.06 4.40 3.86
N TRP A 326 17.97 5.07 4.19
CA TRP A 326 16.86 5.32 3.27
C TRP A 326 17.25 6.19 2.06
N ARG A 327 18.29 7.01 2.21
CA ARG A 327 18.76 7.94 1.16
C ARG A 327 19.86 7.36 0.25
N VAL A 328 20.47 6.23 0.60
CA VAL A 328 21.50 5.59 -0.24
C VAL A 328 20.88 4.70 -1.33
N ARG A 329 21.74 4.12 -2.19
CA ARG A 329 21.32 3.21 -3.27
C ARG A 329 21.10 1.79 -2.71
N TYR A 330 20.34 0.94 -3.42
CA TYR A 330 19.96 -0.41 -2.98
C TYR A 330 21.14 -1.34 -2.64
N TYR A 331 22.31 -1.09 -3.22
CA TYR A 331 23.53 -1.90 -3.03
C TYR A 331 24.70 -1.06 -2.53
N ASP A 332 24.40 0.04 -1.85
CA ASP A 332 25.42 0.82 -1.17
C ASP A 332 25.96 0.02 0.02
N GLY A 333 27.28 -0.07 0.20
CA GLY A 333 27.90 -0.82 1.29
C GLY A 333 27.48 -0.37 2.69
N LEU A 334 26.90 0.83 2.83
CA LEU A 334 26.25 1.25 4.08
C LEU A 334 25.14 0.28 4.51
N LEU A 335 24.41 -0.31 3.57
CA LEU A 335 23.29 -1.21 3.85
C LEU A 335 23.75 -2.54 4.46
N ASP A 336 24.97 -3.00 4.13
CA ASP A 336 25.55 -4.23 4.68
C ASP A 336 26.10 -4.05 6.10
N ASN A 337 26.36 -2.80 6.51
CA ASN A 337 26.88 -2.52 7.85
C ASN A 337 25.82 -2.80 8.93
N PRO A 338 26.19 -3.28 10.13
CA PRO A 338 25.28 -3.43 11.25
C PRO A 338 24.53 -2.13 11.59
N THR A 339 23.21 -2.21 11.64
CA THR A 339 22.32 -1.09 11.98
C THR A 339 22.51 -0.65 13.44
N VAL A 340 22.08 0.57 13.78
CA VAL A 340 22.08 1.02 15.17
C VAL A 340 21.15 0.16 16.02
N ILE A 341 19.99 -0.24 15.46
CA ILE A 341 19.05 -1.12 16.15
C ILE A 341 19.65 -2.49 16.46
N SER A 342 20.42 -3.10 15.53
CA SER A 342 21.00 -4.43 15.75
C SER A 342 22.09 -4.44 16.82
N ARG A 343 22.80 -3.33 16.99
CA ARG A 343 23.83 -3.13 18.02
C ARG A 343 23.29 -2.61 19.35
N THR A 344 21.99 -2.34 19.44
CA THR A 344 21.38 -1.76 20.64
C THR A 344 21.25 -2.82 21.74
N ASN A 345 21.61 -2.46 22.98
CA ASN A 345 21.50 -3.36 24.13
C ASN A 345 20.03 -3.73 24.39
N LYS A 346 19.74 -5.03 24.35
CA LYS A 346 18.38 -5.59 24.40
C LYS A 346 17.65 -5.40 25.71
N MET A 347 18.36 -5.23 26.83
CA MET A 347 17.75 -5.02 28.15
C MET A 347 17.64 -3.53 28.46
N ARG A 348 18.74 -2.79 28.29
CA ARG A 348 18.81 -1.36 28.63
C ARG A 348 17.87 -0.49 27.79
N TYR A 349 17.55 -0.91 26.56
CA TYR A 349 16.67 -0.18 25.66
C TYR A 349 15.53 -1.06 25.12
N ALA A 350 15.09 -2.04 25.90
CA ALA A 350 14.06 -3.00 25.50
C ALA A 350 12.79 -2.31 24.99
N MET A 351 12.36 -1.22 25.63
CA MET A 351 11.18 -0.47 25.21
C MET A 351 11.36 0.15 23.83
N VAL A 352 12.53 0.74 23.55
CA VAL A 352 12.84 1.31 22.23
C VAL A 352 12.80 0.21 21.17
N LEU A 353 13.32 -0.98 21.45
CA LEU A 353 13.27 -2.11 20.51
C LEU A 353 11.86 -2.65 20.29
N ALA A 354 10.98 -2.58 21.30
CA ALA A 354 9.59 -3.01 21.17
C ALA A 354 8.71 -2.02 20.35
N MET A 355 9.07 -0.73 20.38
CA MET A 355 8.39 0.35 19.65
C MET A 355 9.05 0.68 18.30
N ALA A 356 10.34 0.40 18.11
CA ALA A 356 10.98 0.56 16.81
C ALA A 356 10.37 -0.46 15.84
N ASN A 357 9.44 0.00 15.00
CA ASN A 357 8.79 -0.85 14.02
C ASN A 357 9.80 -1.32 12.97
N ASP A 358 9.53 -2.48 12.38
CA ASP A 358 10.36 -3.02 11.30
C ASP A 358 10.14 -2.22 10.01
N ILE A 359 10.98 -1.19 9.84
CA ILE A 359 11.01 -0.42 8.61
C ILE A 359 11.82 -1.11 7.50
N GLN A 360 12.51 -2.22 7.78
CA GLN A 360 13.31 -2.92 6.76
C GLN A 360 12.43 -3.40 5.62
N ARG A 361 11.19 -3.82 5.93
CA ARG A 361 10.18 -4.16 4.93
C ARG A 361 9.97 -3.04 3.90
N LEU A 362 10.05 -1.77 4.29
CA LEU A 362 9.91 -0.65 3.36
C LEU A 362 11.06 -0.56 2.35
N PHE A 363 12.27 -1.01 2.69
CA PHE A 363 13.39 -1.02 1.74
C PHE A 363 13.14 -2.02 0.62
N ALA A 364 12.76 -3.25 0.97
CA ALA A 364 12.38 -4.27 0.01
C ALA A 364 11.16 -3.84 -0.83
N LEU A 365 10.15 -3.26 -0.18
CA LEU A 365 8.95 -2.77 -0.87
C LEU A 365 9.25 -1.61 -1.82
N ARG A 366 10.18 -0.72 -1.49
CA ARG A 366 10.63 0.36 -2.39
C ARG A 366 11.38 -0.18 -3.59
N GLN A 367 12.14 -1.25 -3.42
CA GLN A 367 12.82 -1.93 -4.53
C GLN A 367 11.81 -2.59 -5.46
N ARG A 368 10.84 -3.34 -4.92
CA ARG A 368 9.72 -3.92 -5.66
C ARG A 368 8.91 -2.86 -6.41
N LEU A 369 8.54 -1.76 -5.74
CA LEU A 369 7.75 -0.68 -6.34
C LEU A 369 8.48 -0.03 -7.52
N ASN A 370 9.81 0.10 -7.43
CA ASN A 370 10.64 0.57 -8.54
C ASN A 370 10.55 -0.40 -9.74
N ALA A 371 10.66 -1.70 -9.48
CA ALA A 371 10.55 -2.70 -10.53
C ALA A 371 9.15 -2.72 -11.17
N GLU A 372 8.10 -2.57 -10.37
CA GLU A 372 6.72 -2.47 -10.85
C GLU A 372 6.53 -1.27 -11.80
N PHE A 373 7.06 -0.10 -11.44
CA PHE A 373 6.94 1.09 -12.31
C PHE A 373 7.81 0.99 -13.56
N ASN A 374 9.08 0.62 -13.43
CA ASN A 374 9.98 0.43 -14.57
C ASN A 374 9.43 -0.64 -15.52
N GLY A 375 9.06 -1.79 -14.97
CA GLY A 375 8.45 -2.90 -15.71
C GLY A 375 7.16 -2.51 -16.40
N THR A 376 6.31 -1.68 -15.78
CA THR A 376 5.07 -1.18 -16.43
C THR A 376 5.38 -0.24 -17.60
N VAL A 377 6.31 0.71 -17.44
CA VAL A 377 6.74 1.59 -18.52
C VAL A 377 7.28 0.79 -19.71
N LEU A 378 8.16 -0.17 -19.44
CA LEU A 378 8.79 -1.00 -20.45
C LEU A 378 7.79 -1.97 -21.11
N ALA A 379 6.90 -2.60 -20.34
CA ALA A 379 5.85 -3.48 -20.85
C ALA A 379 4.93 -2.74 -21.83
N PHE A 380 4.44 -1.55 -21.46
CA PHE A 380 3.66 -0.72 -22.37
C PHE A 380 4.48 -0.32 -23.60
N GLY A 381 5.77 -0.02 -23.47
CA GLY A 381 6.64 0.30 -24.60
C GLY A 381 6.81 -0.86 -25.60
N VAL A 382 7.07 -2.06 -25.10
CA VAL A 382 7.20 -3.28 -25.91
C VAL A 382 5.88 -3.63 -26.58
N VAL A 383 4.76 -3.55 -25.86
CA VAL A 383 3.43 -3.79 -26.42
C VAL A 383 3.05 -2.73 -27.45
N ALA A 384 3.38 -1.46 -27.23
CA ALA A 384 3.14 -0.41 -28.21
C ALA A 384 3.89 -0.67 -29.52
N SER A 385 5.15 -1.11 -29.44
CA SER A 385 5.95 -1.52 -30.62
C SER A 385 5.31 -2.70 -31.35
N TYR A 386 4.87 -3.73 -30.60
CA TYR A 386 4.15 -4.87 -31.16
C TYR A 386 2.85 -4.46 -31.87
N ARG A 387 2.03 -3.61 -31.24
CA ARG A 387 0.76 -3.14 -31.81
C ARG A 387 0.94 -2.25 -33.03
N ASP A 388 2.05 -1.52 -33.12
CA ASP A 388 2.38 -0.67 -34.26
C ASP A 388 2.93 -1.48 -35.44
N SER A 389 3.79 -2.48 -35.16
CA SER A 389 4.53 -3.23 -36.18
C SER A 389 3.90 -4.59 -36.56
N GLY A 390 2.92 -5.06 -35.78
CA GLY A 390 2.33 -6.40 -35.90
C GLY A 390 3.25 -7.56 -35.47
N THR A 391 4.49 -7.27 -35.06
CA THR A 391 5.49 -8.26 -34.64
C THR A 391 6.20 -7.79 -33.38
N TRP A 392 6.51 -8.71 -32.47
CA TRP A 392 7.26 -8.38 -31.25
C TRP A 392 8.65 -7.86 -31.62
N PRO A 393 9.18 -6.83 -30.93
CA PRO A 393 10.51 -6.33 -31.22
C PRO A 393 11.55 -7.44 -30.98
N GLY A 394 12.62 -7.45 -31.77
CA GLY A 394 13.73 -8.41 -31.58
C GLY A 394 14.61 -8.12 -30.36
N GLY A 395 14.41 -6.99 -29.71
CA GLY A 395 15.15 -6.54 -28.53
C GLY A 395 14.47 -5.32 -27.91
N ILE A 396 14.61 -5.13 -26.60
CA ILE A 396 14.02 -3.99 -25.88
C ILE A 396 14.60 -2.65 -26.36
N ASP A 397 15.85 -2.66 -26.82
CA ASP A 397 16.58 -1.51 -27.37
C ASP A 397 15.91 -0.90 -28.60
N ARG A 398 15.23 -1.73 -29.40
CA ARG A 398 14.46 -1.28 -30.57
C ARG A 398 13.21 -0.47 -30.19
N THR A 399 12.83 -0.49 -28.92
CA THR A 399 11.66 0.28 -28.42
C THR A 399 12.05 1.66 -27.90
N TYR A 400 13.34 1.91 -27.66
CA TYR A 400 13.79 3.17 -27.07
C TYR A 400 13.51 4.36 -27.98
N THR A 401 13.28 5.53 -27.36
CA THR A 401 13.03 6.84 -28.00
C THR A 401 11.67 6.92 -28.70
N GLN A 402 11.25 5.87 -29.41
CA GLN A 402 9.98 5.83 -30.10
C GLN A 402 8.84 5.36 -29.21
N PHE A 403 9.04 4.32 -28.39
CA PHE A 403 7.97 3.69 -27.61
C PHE A 403 8.22 3.71 -26.11
N THR A 404 9.48 3.74 -25.67
CA THR A 404 9.83 3.83 -24.25
C THR A 404 11.06 4.71 -24.00
N MET A 405 11.23 5.16 -22.77
CA MET A 405 12.41 5.92 -22.34
C MET A 405 13.45 4.97 -21.75
N LYS A 406 14.66 4.94 -22.32
CA LYS A 406 15.77 4.07 -21.88
C LYS A 406 16.07 4.15 -20.38
N ARG A 407 15.81 5.30 -19.75
CA ARG A 407 16.09 5.53 -18.34
C ARG A 407 15.31 4.58 -17.39
N PHE A 408 14.17 4.04 -17.82
CA PHE A 408 13.42 3.04 -17.06
C PHE A 408 13.94 1.61 -17.26
N ASP A 409 14.86 1.39 -18.20
CA ASP A 409 15.53 0.10 -18.40
C ASP A 409 16.67 -0.10 -17.40
N PHE A 410 16.26 -0.19 -16.13
CA PHE A 410 17.11 -0.41 -14.98
C PHE A 410 16.46 -1.49 -14.12
N ASP A 411 17.19 -2.59 -13.92
CA ASP A 411 16.79 -3.68 -13.04
C ASP A 411 17.14 -3.32 -11.59
N PRO A 412 16.15 -3.11 -10.70
CA PRO A 412 16.42 -2.78 -9.31
C PRO A 412 17.07 -3.92 -8.52
N TRP A 413 16.92 -5.17 -8.97
CA TRP A 413 17.43 -6.37 -8.32
C TRP A 413 18.81 -6.83 -8.81
N ASP A 414 19.36 -6.19 -9.85
CA ASP A 414 20.73 -6.47 -10.30
C ASP A 414 21.76 -5.66 -9.48
N PRO A 415 22.66 -6.32 -8.70
CA PRO A 415 23.73 -5.65 -7.97
C PRO A 415 24.69 -4.87 -8.87
N ALA A 416 24.85 -5.30 -10.13
CA ALA A 416 25.69 -4.62 -11.12
C ALA A 416 25.00 -3.40 -11.76
N ALA A 417 23.78 -3.06 -11.33
CA ALA A 417 22.97 -2.00 -11.90
C ALA A 417 22.72 -2.19 -13.41
N GLY A 418 22.45 -3.44 -13.82
CA GLY A 418 22.12 -3.80 -15.19
C GLY A 418 20.71 -3.42 -15.62
N ARG A 419 20.28 -4.04 -16.71
CA ARG A 419 19.05 -3.74 -17.43
C ARG A 419 18.02 -4.86 -17.29
N TRP A 420 16.77 -4.57 -17.63
CA TRP A 420 15.74 -5.59 -17.77
C TRP A 420 16.11 -6.58 -18.89
N GLN A 421 15.71 -7.82 -18.71
CA GLN A 421 15.84 -8.85 -19.72
C GLN A 421 14.59 -8.86 -20.61
N TYR A 422 14.82 -9.03 -21.90
CA TYR A 422 13.75 -9.14 -22.88
C TYR A 422 14.08 -10.20 -23.91
N GLU A 423 13.10 -11.06 -24.18
CA GLU A 423 13.19 -12.12 -25.17
C GLU A 423 11.95 -12.10 -26.06
N ASN A 424 12.14 -12.25 -27.37
CA ASN A 424 11.05 -12.59 -28.28
C ASN A 424 11.10 -14.10 -28.52
N LEU A 425 10.21 -14.85 -27.88
CA LEU A 425 10.22 -16.30 -27.91
C LEU A 425 9.86 -16.83 -29.31
N SER A 426 10.73 -17.69 -29.84
CA SER A 426 10.49 -18.39 -31.11
C SER A 426 9.49 -19.55 -30.99
N ALA A 427 9.29 -20.07 -29.77
CA ALA A 427 8.30 -21.09 -29.43
C ALA A 427 7.73 -20.83 -28.02
N PRO A 428 6.49 -21.28 -27.73
CA PRO A 428 5.93 -21.16 -26.39
C PRO A 428 6.83 -21.81 -25.32
N ARG A 429 6.91 -21.17 -24.14
CA ARG A 429 7.71 -21.63 -22.99
C ARG A 429 6.83 -21.78 -21.76
N ALA A 430 7.05 -22.83 -20.97
CA ALA A 430 6.40 -22.98 -19.68
C ALA A 430 7.05 -22.09 -18.60
N ILE A 431 6.24 -21.53 -17.71
CA ILE A 431 6.66 -20.78 -16.53
C ILE A 431 5.88 -21.24 -15.30
N GLU A 432 6.58 -21.46 -14.19
CA GLU A 432 5.97 -21.76 -12.89
C GLU A 432 5.62 -20.45 -12.17
N SER A 433 4.37 -20.29 -11.73
CA SER A 433 3.90 -19.05 -11.08
C SER A 433 2.96 -19.29 -9.91
N ASP A 434 2.63 -18.21 -9.18
CA ASP A 434 1.59 -18.19 -8.13
C ASP A 434 0.21 -18.63 -8.63
N TYR A 435 0.00 -18.60 -9.94
CA TYR A 435 -1.24 -18.99 -10.61
C TYR A 435 -1.15 -20.40 -11.22
N GLY A 436 -0.12 -21.16 -10.87
CA GLY A 436 0.20 -22.46 -11.44
C GLY A 436 1.16 -22.37 -12.64
N ARG A 437 1.33 -23.50 -13.33
CA ARG A 437 2.16 -23.61 -14.52
C ARG A 437 1.43 -23.02 -15.73
N LEU A 438 2.01 -22.00 -16.33
CA LEU A 438 1.46 -21.29 -17.49
C LEU A 438 2.34 -21.49 -18.73
N GLU A 439 1.77 -21.28 -19.91
CA GLU A 439 2.51 -21.22 -21.17
C GLU A 439 2.54 -19.77 -21.68
N ILE A 440 3.75 -19.22 -21.83
CA ILE A 440 4.00 -17.87 -22.34
C ILE A 440 4.51 -17.92 -23.77
N SER A 441 4.22 -16.89 -24.55
CA SER A 441 4.62 -16.80 -25.96
C SER A 441 4.85 -15.34 -26.38
N GLY A 442 5.61 -15.13 -27.46
CA GLY A 442 5.94 -13.80 -27.97
C GLY A 442 6.95 -13.07 -27.08
N GLY A 443 6.74 -11.76 -26.89
CA GLY A 443 7.61 -10.94 -26.06
C GLY A 443 7.50 -11.30 -24.57
N VAL A 444 8.65 -11.48 -23.92
CA VAL A 444 8.78 -11.70 -22.48
C VAL A 444 9.73 -10.65 -21.92
N LEU A 445 9.27 -9.90 -20.93
CA LEU A 445 10.01 -8.83 -20.25
C LEU A 445 10.06 -9.15 -18.76
N TYR A 446 11.26 -9.27 -18.21
CA TYR A 446 11.46 -9.62 -16.82
C TYR A 446 12.72 -8.97 -16.23
N ALA A 447 12.73 -8.88 -14.91
CA ALA A 447 13.88 -8.48 -14.10
C ALA A 447 14.23 -9.64 -13.17
N ARG A 448 15.43 -9.61 -12.58
CA ARG A 448 15.81 -10.57 -11.54
C ARG A 448 14.86 -10.49 -10.35
N GLY A 449 14.81 -11.57 -9.56
CA GLY A 449 14.06 -11.61 -8.31
C GLY A 449 14.80 -11.00 -7.13
N ALA A 450 14.16 -11.06 -5.97
CA ALA A 450 14.79 -10.75 -4.68
C ALA A 450 16.01 -11.65 -4.37
N ASP A 451 16.10 -12.82 -5.01
CA ASP A 451 17.25 -13.73 -4.98
C ASP A 451 18.46 -13.22 -5.79
N LYS A 452 18.24 -12.22 -6.66
CA LYS A 452 19.25 -11.58 -7.53
C LYS A 452 19.81 -12.51 -8.61
N GLU A 453 19.16 -13.64 -8.84
CA GLU A 453 19.53 -14.59 -9.88
C GLU A 453 18.70 -14.32 -11.14
N ASP A 454 19.26 -14.65 -12.31
CA ASP A 454 18.53 -14.62 -13.58
C ASP A 454 18.05 -16.05 -13.85
N GLY A 455 16.75 -16.27 -13.67
CA GLY A 455 16.09 -17.55 -13.88
C GLY A 455 15.55 -17.74 -15.30
N GLY A 456 15.80 -16.82 -16.24
CA GLY A 456 15.27 -16.91 -17.60
C GLY A 456 13.75 -16.87 -17.70
N ALA A 457 13.07 -16.25 -16.73
CA ALA A 457 11.63 -16.27 -16.53
C ALA A 457 11.03 -17.70 -16.54
N GLN A 458 11.72 -18.66 -15.92
CA GLN A 458 11.21 -20.03 -15.72
C GLN A 458 10.33 -20.17 -14.49
N LYS A 459 10.56 -19.33 -13.47
CA LYS A 459 9.80 -19.26 -12.23
C LYS A 459 9.58 -17.80 -11.86
N SER A 460 8.37 -17.44 -11.45
CA SER A 460 8.04 -16.06 -11.08
C SER A 460 6.91 -15.98 -10.07
N THR A 461 7.05 -15.12 -9.07
CA THR A 461 5.94 -14.67 -8.23
C THR A 461 5.53 -13.26 -8.62
N ASN A 462 4.27 -12.90 -8.39
CA ASN A 462 3.76 -11.58 -8.79
C ASN A 462 4.47 -10.42 -8.05
N ASP A 463 5.12 -10.71 -6.94
CA ASP A 463 5.89 -9.75 -6.15
C ASP A 463 7.41 -9.83 -6.37
N GLY A 464 7.90 -10.78 -7.17
CA GLY A 464 9.33 -11.01 -7.41
C GLY A 464 10.09 -11.54 -6.20
N LEU A 465 9.40 -12.06 -5.18
CA LEU A 465 10.05 -12.68 -4.02
C LEU A 465 10.64 -14.06 -4.33
N THR A 466 10.15 -14.77 -5.35
CA THR A 466 10.71 -16.05 -5.76
C THR A 466 10.84 -16.14 -7.28
N GLY A 467 12.06 -16.41 -7.75
CA GLY A 467 12.37 -16.37 -9.18
C GLY A 467 12.29 -14.95 -9.74
N ASP A 468 12.25 -14.84 -11.06
CA ASP A 468 12.28 -13.54 -11.75
C ASP A 468 10.98 -12.76 -11.54
N PHE A 469 11.08 -11.43 -11.59
CA PHE A 469 9.91 -10.56 -11.66
C PHE A 469 9.49 -10.35 -13.11
N VAL A 470 8.36 -10.93 -13.52
CA VAL A 470 7.86 -10.83 -14.89
C VAL A 470 6.88 -9.66 -15.03
N ALA A 471 7.25 -8.67 -15.83
CA ALA A 471 6.39 -7.53 -16.16
C ALA A 471 5.49 -7.81 -17.38
N TRP A 472 5.97 -8.60 -18.34
CA TRP A 472 5.19 -9.00 -19.51
C TRP A 472 5.57 -10.42 -19.97
N PRO A 473 4.60 -11.27 -20.39
CA PRO A 473 3.15 -11.06 -20.35
C PRO A 473 2.62 -10.94 -18.92
N ALA A 474 1.44 -10.34 -18.75
CA ALA A 474 0.83 -10.22 -17.43
C ALA A 474 0.30 -11.60 -16.98
N LEU A 475 1.06 -12.31 -16.15
CA LEU A 475 0.82 -13.72 -15.79
C LEU A 475 -0.56 -13.95 -15.16
N ARG A 476 -1.05 -12.99 -14.36
CA ARG A 476 -2.39 -13.08 -13.75
C ARG A 476 -3.51 -13.01 -14.78
N ALA A 477 -3.44 -12.08 -15.72
CA ALA A 477 -4.40 -12.04 -16.82
C ALA A 477 -4.30 -13.27 -17.73
N LEU A 478 -3.08 -13.76 -17.96
CA LEU A 478 -2.84 -14.95 -18.76
C LEU A 478 -3.48 -16.20 -18.13
N SER A 479 -3.29 -16.42 -16.82
CA SER A 479 -3.86 -17.57 -16.11
C SER A 479 -5.39 -17.62 -16.17
N ARG A 480 -6.04 -16.45 -16.14
CA ARG A 480 -7.49 -16.31 -16.32
C ARG A 480 -7.96 -16.74 -17.70
N SER A 481 -7.19 -16.40 -18.75
CA SER A 481 -7.51 -16.79 -20.12
C SER A 481 -7.30 -18.29 -20.39
N THR A 482 -6.30 -18.91 -19.76
CA THR A 482 -6.00 -20.34 -19.92
C THR A 482 -6.93 -21.25 -19.12
N GLY A 483 -7.42 -20.78 -17.96
CA GLY A 483 -8.37 -21.52 -17.11
C GLY A 483 -9.84 -21.46 -17.58
N SER A 484 -10.13 -20.74 -18.66
CA SER A 484 -11.48 -20.60 -19.25
C SER A 484 -11.77 -21.63 -20.36
N LYS A 485 -10.98 -22.71 -20.46
CA LYS A 485 -11.17 -23.81 -21.42
C LYS A 485 -11.68 -25.06 -20.73
#